data_AF-A0AAU3SL20-F1
#
_entry.id   AF-A0AAU3SL20-F1
#
_cell.length_a   1.000
_cell.length_b   1.000
_cell.length_c   1.000
_cell.angle_alpha   90.00
_cell.angle_beta   90.00
_cell.angle_gamma   90.00
#
_symmetry.space_group_name_H-M   'P 1'
#
loop_
_entity.id
_entity.type
_entity.pdbx_description
1 polymer ?
#
loop_
_entity_poly.entity_id
_entity_poly.type
_entity_poly.pdbx_seq_one_letter_code
_entity_poly.pdbx_strand_id
1 'polypeptide(L)'
;MTELTPEDIVAARDEGDLVATLLAAAGIHPKLPRQRAAAPEPEPDIVHVAYPGAWPTGTRRPTPVPPASGPQIDAAVADYRHWILADRPAAPTRCPCLGCTPGGMP
;
A
#
# COMPACT_ATOMS: atom_id res chain seq x y z
N MET A 1 -2.71 -18.29 28.08
CA MET A 1 -2.05 -17.82 26.84
C MET A 1 -0.58 -18.12 27.02
N THR A 2 -0.01 -18.94 26.14
CA THR A 2 1.42 -19.28 26.17
C THR A 2 2.23 -18.02 25.85
N GLU A 3 3.11 -17.62 26.76
CA GLU A 3 3.99 -16.46 26.58
C GLU A 3 5.04 -16.81 25.52
N LEU A 4 5.11 -16.00 24.46
CA LEU A 4 6.08 -16.18 23.37
C LEU A 4 7.47 -15.73 23.85
N THR A 5 8.44 -16.64 23.84
CA THR A 5 9.81 -16.33 24.31
C THR A 5 10.69 -15.82 23.16
N PRO A 6 11.77 -15.07 23.46
CA PRO A 6 12.74 -14.64 22.46
C PRO A 6 13.38 -15.82 21.70
N GLU A 7 13.57 -16.95 22.36
CA GLU A 7 14.13 -18.17 21.78
C GLU A 7 13.22 -18.75 20.69
N ASP A 8 11.90 -18.71 20.90
CA ASP A 8 10.90 -19.17 19.93
C ASP A 8 10.92 -18.31 18.65
N ILE A 9 11.19 -17.00 18.78
CA ILE A 9 11.26 -16.07 17.64
C ILE A 9 12.48 -16.37 16.77
N VAL A 10 13.61 -16.75 17.39
CA VAL A 10 14.84 -17.11 16.66
C VAL A 10 14.63 -18.42 15.91
N ALA A 11 14.09 -19.44 16.57
CA ALA A 11 13.79 -20.73 15.93
C ALA A 11 12.82 -20.57 14.75
N ALA A 12 11.75 -19.79 14.92
CA ALA A 12 10.77 -19.57 13.85
C ALA A 12 11.33 -18.76 12.67
N ARG A 13 12.39 -17.96 12.88
CA ARG A 13 13.11 -17.29 11.78
C ARG A 13 13.93 -18.27 10.96
N ASP A 14 14.61 -19.20 11.62
CA ASP A 14 15.45 -20.20 10.96
C ASP A 14 14.59 -21.21 10.18
N GLU A 15 13.41 -21.55 10.70
CA GLU A 15 12.45 -22.47 10.06
C GLU A 15 11.56 -21.78 9.01
N GLY A 16 11.60 -20.45 8.91
CA GLY A 16 10.80 -19.67 7.96
C GLY A 16 9.31 -19.53 8.33
N ASP A 17 8.92 -19.88 9.55
CA ASP A 17 7.52 -19.90 10.03
C ASP A 17 7.17 -18.76 11.01
N LEU A 18 8.06 -17.76 11.14
CA LEU A 18 7.90 -16.62 12.05
C LEU A 18 6.51 -15.96 11.97
N VAL A 19 5.95 -15.84 10.76
CA VAL A 19 4.64 -15.20 10.57
C VAL A 19 3.52 -16.02 11.22
N ALA A 20 3.52 -17.34 11.08
CA ALA A 20 2.49 -18.17 11.69
C ALA A 20 2.63 -18.20 13.22
N THR A 21 3.86 -18.24 13.74
CA THR A 21 4.14 -18.18 15.18
C THR A 21 3.62 -16.88 15.80
N LEU A 22 3.86 -15.73 15.17
CA LEU A 22 3.37 -14.44 15.65
C LEU A 22 1.84 -14.33 15.59
N LEU A 23 1.22 -14.86 14.53
CA LEU A 23 -0.23 -14.87 14.39
C LEU A 23 -0.90 -15.77 15.44
N ALA A 24 -0.34 -16.96 15.70
CA ALA A 24 -0.81 -17.86 16.74
C ALA A 24 -0.67 -17.26 18.15
N ALA A 25 0.45 -16.60 18.45
CA ALA A 25 0.65 -15.89 19.71
C ALA A 25 -0.35 -14.74 19.92
N ALA A 26 -0.76 -14.06 18.83
CA ALA A 26 -1.81 -13.05 18.85
C ALA A 26 -3.24 -13.62 18.93
N GLY A 27 -3.40 -14.95 18.97
CA GLY A 27 -4.71 -15.63 18.91
C GLY A 27 -5.40 -15.48 17.55
N ILE A 28 -4.66 -15.07 16.51
CA ILE A 28 -5.17 -14.86 15.16
C ILE A 28 -4.90 -16.14 14.38
N HIS A 29 -5.93 -16.96 14.20
CA HIS A 29 -5.87 -18.07 13.25
C HIS A 29 -6.29 -17.54 11.87
N PRO A 30 -5.38 -17.42 10.89
CA PRO A 30 -5.76 -16.99 9.55
C PRO A 30 -6.76 -17.98 8.98
N LYS A 31 -8.01 -17.57 8.87
CA LYS A 31 -9.00 -18.31 8.10
C LYS A 31 -8.57 -18.18 6.64
N LEU A 32 -8.12 -19.28 6.03
CA LEU A 32 -8.01 -19.34 4.58
C LEU A 32 -9.32 -18.81 4.00
N PRO A 33 -9.30 -17.82 3.09
CA PRO A 33 -10.52 -17.38 2.45
C PRO A 33 -11.13 -18.62 1.79
N ARG A 34 -12.36 -18.97 2.20
CA ARG A 34 -13.13 -20.01 1.51
C ARG A 34 -13.32 -19.52 0.08
N GLN A 35 -12.48 -20.02 -0.82
CA GLN A 35 -12.67 -19.85 -2.25
C GLN A 35 -14.04 -20.44 -2.55
N ARG A 36 -15.03 -19.59 -2.84
CA ARG A 36 -16.31 -20.06 -3.37
C ARG A 36 -15.97 -20.77 -4.68
N ALA A 37 -16.30 -22.05 -4.78
CA ALA A 37 -16.37 -22.69 -6.08
C ALA A 37 -17.34 -21.85 -6.92
N ALA A 38 -16.85 -21.20 -7.97
CA ALA A 38 -17.71 -20.51 -8.90
C ALA A 38 -18.65 -21.55 -9.51
N ALA A 39 -19.96 -21.36 -9.34
CA ALA A 39 -20.91 -22.05 -10.19
C ALA A 39 -20.61 -21.63 -11.64
N PRO A 40 -20.67 -22.53 -12.63
CA PRO A 40 -20.59 -22.12 -14.02
C PRO A 40 -21.75 -21.15 -14.31
N GLU A 41 -21.43 -19.87 -14.48
CA GLU A 41 -22.41 -18.86 -14.87
C GLU A 41 -22.91 -19.19 -16.28
N PRO A 42 -24.23 -19.14 -16.55
CA PRO A 42 -24.71 -19.15 -17.91
C PRO A 42 -24.15 -17.92 -18.63
N GLU A 43 -23.64 -18.09 -19.85
CA GLU A 43 -23.12 -16.98 -20.66
C GLU A 43 -24.19 -15.88 -20.72
N PRO A 44 -23.92 -14.68 -20.14
CA PRO A 44 -24.85 -13.59 -20.31
C PRO A 44 -24.78 -13.17 -21.77
N ASP A 45 -25.94 -13.07 -22.42
CA ASP A 45 -26.09 -12.41 -23.71
C ASP A 45 -25.52 -10.99 -23.55
N ILE A 46 -24.31 -10.76 -24.08
CA ILE A 46 -23.49 -9.58 -23.77
C ILE A 46 -24.06 -8.39 -24.53
N VAL A 47 -25.17 -7.83 -24.06
CA VAL A 47 -25.64 -6.53 -24.50
C VAL A 47 -24.83 -5.48 -23.74
N HIS A 48 -23.83 -4.91 -24.42
CA HIS A 48 -22.94 -3.89 -23.87
C HIS A 48 -23.71 -2.60 -23.51
N VAL A 49 -24.17 -2.50 -22.26
CA VAL A 49 -24.73 -1.25 -21.73
C VAL A 49 -23.59 -0.34 -21.29
N ALA A 50 -23.45 0.82 -21.93
CA ALA A 50 -22.47 1.84 -21.56
C ALA A 50 -22.88 2.53 -20.25
N TYR A 51 -22.15 2.27 -19.17
CA TYR A 51 -22.30 2.99 -17.91
C TYR A 51 -21.44 4.27 -17.93
N PRO A 52 -21.95 5.42 -17.47
CA PRO A 52 -21.14 6.63 -17.33
C PRO A 52 -19.97 6.39 -16.37
N GLY A 53 -18.75 6.60 -16.86
CA GLY A 53 -17.50 6.34 -16.12
C GLY A 53 -16.88 4.96 -16.37
N ALA A 54 -17.58 4.06 -17.06
CA ALA A 54 -16.97 2.84 -17.56
C ALA A 54 -16.00 3.18 -18.71
N TRP A 55 -14.88 2.45 -18.77
CA TRP A 55 -13.99 2.52 -19.91
C TRP A 55 -14.75 2.10 -21.18
N PRO A 56 -14.49 2.75 -22.34
CA PRO A 56 -15.12 2.35 -23.59
C PRO A 56 -14.86 0.87 -23.86
N THR A 57 -15.89 0.17 -24.33
CA THR A 57 -15.78 -1.23 -24.73
C THR A 57 -14.65 -1.41 -25.74
N GLY A 58 -13.78 -2.41 -25.50
CA GLY A 58 -12.58 -2.64 -26.30
C GLY A 58 -11.32 -1.90 -25.82
N THR A 59 -11.43 -1.01 -24.83
CA THR A 59 -10.25 -0.39 -24.21
C THR A 59 -9.61 -1.33 -23.21
N ARG A 60 -8.37 -1.74 -23.47
CA ARG A 60 -7.58 -2.50 -22.48
C ARG A 60 -7.07 -1.55 -21.41
N ARG A 61 -6.96 -2.04 -20.17
CA ARG A 61 -6.25 -1.32 -19.10
C ARG A 61 -4.84 -0.97 -19.59
N PRO A 62 -4.35 0.27 -19.37
CA PRO A 62 -2.96 0.59 -19.66
C PRO A 62 -2.03 -0.42 -18.99
N THR A 63 -0.96 -0.79 -19.69
CA THR A 63 0.09 -1.64 -19.11
C THR A 63 0.61 -0.97 -17.84
N PRO A 64 0.78 -1.71 -16.73
CA PRO A 64 1.43 -1.17 -15.55
C PRO A 64 2.79 -0.60 -15.91
N VAL A 65 3.12 0.57 -15.34
CA VAL A 65 4.46 1.14 -15.49
C VAL A 65 5.46 0.17 -14.85
N PRO A 66 6.57 -0.18 -15.53
CA PRO A 66 7.59 -1.04 -14.94
C PRO A 66 8.18 -0.40 -13.67
N PRO A 67 8.66 -1.21 -12.71
CA PRO A 67 9.32 -0.68 -11.52
C PRO A 67 10.56 0.12 -11.91
N ALA A 68 10.83 1.20 -11.19
CA ALA A 68 12.07 1.95 -11.33
C ALA A 68 13.27 1.07 -10.97
N SER A 69 14.35 1.20 -11.73
CA SER A 69 15.64 0.57 -11.41
C SER A 69 16.30 1.21 -10.18
N GLY A 70 17.19 0.49 -9.51
CA GLY A 70 17.97 1.02 -8.37
C GLY A 70 18.61 2.39 -8.65
N PRO A 71 19.34 2.56 -9.77
CA PRO A 71 19.94 3.86 -10.13
C PRO A 71 18.92 4.98 -10.31
N GLN A 72 17.71 4.69 -10.82
CA GLN A 72 16.64 5.68 -10.95
C GLN A 72 16.09 6.10 -9.59
N ILE A 73 16.00 5.16 -8.65
CA ILE A 73 15.58 5.44 -7.27
C ILE A 73 16.63 6.31 -6.59
N ASP A 74 17.91 5.97 -6.70
CA ASP A 74 19.01 6.73 -6.10
C ASP A 74 19.09 8.16 -6.64
N ALA A 75 18.92 8.32 -7.96
CA ALA A 75 18.85 9.64 -8.59
C ALA A 75 17.66 10.47 -8.08
N ALA A 76 16.48 9.87 -7.94
CA ALA A 76 15.30 10.55 -7.41
C ALA A 76 15.49 10.96 -5.94
N VAL A 77 16.15 10.13 -5.13
CA VAL A 77 16.47 10.46 -3.73
C VAL A 77 17.47 11.60 -3.65
N ALA A 78 18.50 11.60 -4.52
CA ALA A 78 19.48 12.68 -4.58
C ALA A 78 18.83 14.01 -4.99
N ASP A 79 17.97 13.99 -6.01
CA ASP A 79 17.21 15.16 -6.46
C ASP A 79 16.31 15.71 -5.35
N TYR A 80 15.57 14.84 -4.65
CA TYR A 80 14.74 15.24 -3.52
C TYR A 80 15.56 15.89 -2.38
N ARG A 81 16.75 15.33 -2.07
CA ARG A 81 17.66 15.91 -1.07
C ARG A 81 18.16 17.28 -1.50
N HIS A 82 18.49 17.46 -2.78
CA HIS A 82 18.90 18.75 -3.33
C HIS A 82 17.77 19.77 -3.17
N TRP A 83 16.56 19.41 -3.57
CA TRP A 83 15.39 20.26 -3.44
C TRP A 83 15.15 20.71 -2.00
N ILE A 84 15.24 19.81 -1.02
CA ILE A 84 15.06 20.17 0.41
C ILE A 84 16.05 21.26 0.85
N LEU A 85 17.31 21.17 0.40
CA LEU A 85 18.40 22.00 0.90
C LEU A 85 18.55 23.32 0.15
N ALA A 86 18.32 23.33 -1.17
CA ALA A 86 18.62 24.46 -2.04
C ALA A 86 17.37 25.15 -2.60
N ASP A 87 16.38 24.38 -3.05
CA ASP A 87 15.30 24.90 -3.90
C ASP A 87 13.93 24.93 -3.24
N ARG A 88 13.80 24.40 -2.01
CA ARG A 88 12.53 24.31 -1.31
C ARG A 88 12.05 25.73 -0.98
N PRO A 89 10.89 26.16 -1.51
CA PRO A 89 10.35 27.45 -1.15
C PRO A 89 10.03 27.50 0.34
N ALA A 90 10.22 28.67 0.94
CA ALA A 90 9.83 28.88 2.33
C ALA A 90 8.35 28.52 2.50
N ALA A 91 8.04 27.82 3.60
CA ALA A 91 6.66 27.52 3.93
C ALA A 91 5.87 28.85 4.06
N PRO A 92 4.66 28.95 3.52
CA PRO A 92 3.86 30.15 3.66
C PRO A 92 3.61 30.42 5.14
N THR A 93 3.96 31.63 5.58
CA THR A 93 3.69 32.10 6.95
C THR A 93 2.23 32.49 7.15
N ARG A 94 1.37 32.37 6.14
CA ARG A 94 -0.06 32.63 6.26
C ARG A 94 -0.81 31.32 6.08
N CYS A 95 -1.34 30.78 7.17
CA CYS A 95 -2.37 29.75 7.02
C CYS A 95 -3.62 30.42 6.42
N PRO A 96 -4.24 29.84 5.38
CA PRO A 96 -5.52 30.31 4.88
C PRO A 96 -6.67 30.07 5.87
N CYS A 97 -6.43 29.30 6.92
CA CYS A 97 -7.38 29.05 7.98
C CYS A 97 -7.52 30.26 8.91
N LEU A 98 -8.76 30.71 9.11
CA LEU A 98 -9.10 31.76 10.06
C LEU A 98 -8.61 31.36 11.46
N GLY A 99 -7.64 32.12 11.99
CA GLY A 99 -7.18 31.99 13.37
C GLY A 99 -5.88 31.20 13.60
N CYS A 100 -5.21 30.67 12.56
CA CYS A 100 -3.88 30.09 12.75
C CYS A 100 -2.77 31.11 12.53
N THR A 101 -2.08 31.46 13.60
CA THR A 101 -0.74 32.07 13.54
C THR A 101 0.31 30.99 13.29
N PRO A 102 1.24 31.19 12.33
CA PRO A 102 2.40 30.32 12.22
C PRO A 102 3.24 30.46 13.50
N GLY A 103 3.48 29.36 14.21
CA GLY A 103 4.31 29.37 15.43
C GLY A 103 3.55 29.20 16.74
N GLY A 104 2.32 28.66 16.69
CA GLY A 104 1.50 28.27 17.83
C GLY A 104 2.28 28.05 19.14
N MET A 105 2.30 29.11 19.94
CA MET A 105 2.52 29.06 21.39
C MET A 105 1.40 29.93 21.98
N PRO A 106 0.72 29.47 23.04
CA PRO A 106 -0.28 30.28 23.73
C PRO A 106 0.32 31.58 24.30
#